data_AF-A0A926LCP0-F1
#
_entry.id   AF-A0A926LCP0-F1
#
_cell.length_a   1.000
_cell.length_b   1.000
_cell.length_c   1.000
_cell.angle_alpha   90.00
_cell.angle_beta   90.00
_cell.angle_gamma   90.00
#
_symmetry.space_group_name_H-M   'P 1'
#
loop_
_entity.id
_entity.type
_entity.pdbx_description
1 polymer ?
#
loop_
_entity_poly.entity_id
_entity_poly.type
_entity_poly.pdbx_seq_one_letter_code
_entity_poly.pdbx_strand_id
1 'polypeptide(L)' 'MLQRDLATEVDHIDGLGPLGPRGFDPSNWQAMSKRHHSRKTAAETWGT' A
#
# COMPACT_ATOMS: atom_id res chain seq x y z
N MET A 1 -14.34 18.72 11.35
CA MET A 1 -14.21 17.44 10.62
C MET A 1 -12.83 16.88 10.90
N LEU A 2 -12.69 15.56 11.07
CA LEU A 2 -11.37 14.93 11.15
C LEU A 2 -10.85 14.74 9.72
N GLN A 3 -9.86 15.53 9.31
CA GLN A 3 -9.22 15.36 8.01
C GLN A 3 -8.31 14.14 8.07
N ARG A 4 -8.47 13.22 7.11
CA ARG A 4 -7.54 12.10 6.90
C ARG A 4 -6.31 12.62 6.16
N ASP A 5 -5.15 12.02 6.43
CA ASP A 5 -3.93 12.29 5.67
C ASP A 5 -4.17 12.06 4.16
N LEU A 6 -3.59 12.93 3.33
CA LEU A 6 -3.64 12.77 1.87
C LEU A 6 -2.91 11.51 1.44
N ALA A 7 -3.39 10.88 0.37
CA ALA A 7 -2.64 9.82 -0.29
C ALA A 7 -1.45 10.42 -1.04
N THR A 8 -0.27 9.87 -0.79
CA THR A 8 1.00 10.28 -1.41
C THR A 8 1.73 9.11 -2.04
N GLU A 9 1.22 7.90 -1.86
CA GLU A 9 1.82 6.66 -2.34
C GLU A 9 0.74 5.77 -2.99
N VAL A 10 1.18 4.96 -3.95
CA VAL A 10 0.41 3.86 -4.52
C VAL A 10 1.05 2.57 -4.07
N ASP A 11 0.25 1.65 -3.58
CA ASP A 11 0.70 0.37 -3.02
C ASP A 11 -0.02 -0.79 -3.68
N HIS A 12 0.67 -1.93 -3.79
CA HIS A 12 0.10 -3.17 -4.31
C HIS A 12 -0.66 -3.90 -3.20
N ILE A 13 -1.95 -4.15 -3.39
CA ILE A 13 -2.84 -4.76 -2.40
C ILE A 13 -2.32 -6.15 -1.99
N ASP A 14 -1.87 -6.95 -2.96
CA ASP A 14 -1.30 -8.29 -2.75
C ASP A 14 0.10 -8.29 -2.10
N GLY A 15 0.76 -7.15 -1.99
CA GLY A 15 2.10 -7.02 -1.41
C GLY A 15 3.23 -7.63 -2.27
N LEU A 16 2.94 -8.05 -3.51
CA LEU A 16 3.93 -8.71 -4.39
C LEU A 16 4.71 -7.72 -5.27
N GLY A 17 4.31 -6.45 -5.27
CA GLY A 17 4.98 -5.39 -6.00
C GLY A 17 4.89 -5.55 -7.53
N PRO A 18 5.74 -4.83 -8.28
CA PRO A 18 5.66 -4.78 -9.75
C PRO A 18 6.06 -6.09 -10.45
N LEU A 19 6.77 -7.00 -9.78
CA LEU A 19 7.15 -8.30 -10.32
C LEU A 19 6.12 -9.41 -10.05
N GLY A 20 5.08 -9.11 -9.27
CA GLY A 20 3.97 -10.03 -9.05
C GLY A 20 3.09 -10.21 -10.29
N PRO A 21 2.25 -11.27 -10.34
CA PRO A 21 1.38 -11.57 -11.48
C PRO A 21 0.36 -10.45 -11.79
N ARG A 22 0.10 -9.58 -10.81
CA ARG A 22 -0.80 -8.43 -10.92
C ARG A 22 -0.07 -7.09 -10.76
N GLY A 23 1.23 -7.04 -11.07
CA GLY A 23 2.07 -5.86 -10.85
C GLY A 23 1.59 -4.59 -11.58
N PHE A 24 0.96 -4.77 -12.74
CA PHE A 24 0.41 -3.69 -13.58
C PHE A 24 -1.12 -3.71 -13.71
N ASP A 25 -1.81 -4.44 -12.84
CA ASP A 25 -3.27 -4.46 -12.78
C ASP A 25 -3.76 -3.33 -11.85
N PRO A 26 -4.44 -2.30 -12.35
CA PRO A 26 -4.91 -1.19 -11.52
C PRO A 26 -5.89 -1.60 -10.42
N SER A 27 -6.56 -2.74 -10.56
CA SER A 27 -7.43 -3.28 -9.51
C SER A 27 -6.66 -3.94 -8.36
N ASN A 28 -5.33 -4.06 -8.47
CA ASN A 28 -4.40 -4.43 -7.41
C ASN A 28 -3.71 -3.21 -6.77
N TRP A 29 -4.08 -1.98 -7.14
CA TRP A 29 -3.49 -0.78 -6.57
C TRP A 29 -4.42 -0.12 -5.55
N GLN A 30 -3.83 0.40 -4.48
CA GLN A 30 -4.52 1.23 -3.50
C GLN A 30 -3.75 2.52 -3.22
N ALA A 31 -4.48 3.62 -3.06
CA ALA A 31 -3.90 4.91 -2.68
C ALA A 31 -3.74 5.00 -1.16
N MET A 32 -2.54 5.36 -0.68
CA MET A 32 -2.22 5.38 0.74
C MET A 32 -1.47 6.67 1.14
N SER A 33 -1.69 7.14 2.36
CA SER A 33 -0.78 8.11 2.98
C SER A 33 0.50 7.40 3.43
N LYS A 34 1.61 8.13 3.49
CA LYS A 34 2.92 7.58 3.89
C LYS A 34 2.87 6.79 5.19
N ARG A 35 2.18 7.32 6.20
CA ARG A 35 2.06 6.67 7.52
C ARG A 35 1.38 5.31 7.44
N HIS A 36 0.30 5.20 6.67
CA HIS A 36 -0.45 3.95 6.54
C HIS A 36 0.32 2.92 5.74
N HIS A 37 0.99 3.34 4.67
CA HIS A 37 1.83 2.46 3.87
C HIS A 37 3.02 1.93 4.67
N SER A 38 3.75 2.79 5.40
CA SER A 38 4.83 2.35 6.30
C SER A 38 4.38 1.35 7.37
N ARG A 39 3.17 1.52 7.93
CA ARG A 39 2.59 0.56 8.87
C ARG A 39 2.30 -0.79 8.20
N LYS A 40 1.74 -0.77 6.98
CA LYS A 40 1.48 -1.99 6.20
C LYS A 40 2.78 -2.73 5.91
N THR A 41 3.78 -2.04 5.36
CA THR A 41 5.11 -2.61 5.06
C THR A 41 5.73 -3.26 6.29
N ALA A 42 5.63 -2.62 7.46
CA ALA A 42 6.17 -3.18 8.70
C ALA A 42 5.47 -4.49 9.08
N ALA A 43 4.14 -4.53 9.03
CA ALA A 43 3.37 -5.74 9.33
C ALA A 43 3.66 -6.89 8.35
N GLU A 44 3.82 -6.60 7.05
CA GLU A 44 4.16 -7.60 6.03
C GLU A 44 5.59 -8.12 6.16
N THR A 45 6.53 -7.26 6.59
CA THR A 45 7.95 -7.64 6.69
C THR A 45 8.27 -8.35 8.00
N TRP A 46 7.66 -7.94 9.11
CA TRP A 46 8.06 -8.36 10.46
C TRP A 46 6.96 -9.10 11.24
N GLY A 47 5.74 -9.18 10.71
CA GLY A 47 4.58 -9.68 11.44
C GLY A 47 3.95 -8.62 12.35
N THR A 48 2.83 -8.99 12.98
CA THR A 48 2.07 -8.15 13.93
C THR A 48 2.50 -8.38 15.37
#